data_AF-A0A6N7C6B2-F1
#
_entry.id   AF-A0A6N7C6B2-F1
#
_cell.length_a   1.000
_cell.length_b   1.000
_cell.length_c   1.000
_cell.angle_alpha   90.00
_cell.angle_beta   90.00
_cell.angle_gamma   90.00
#
_symmetry.space_group_name_H-M   'P 1'
#
loop_
_entity.id
_entity.type
_entity.pdbx_description
1 polymer ?
#
loop_
_entity_poly.entity_id
_entity_poly.type
_entity_poly.pdbx_seq_one_letter_code
_entity_poly.pdbx_strand_id
1 'polypeptide(L)'
;MLLRLPGVYPPQADTWLLAQVLASQKLGPRSRVLDLCTGTGALSLGALAAGAGRVTAVDLSRRARLNTRLNAAMHRRSIRVVRAAT
;
A
#
# COMPACT_ATOMS: atom_id res chain seq x y z
N MET A 1 4.68 -11.84 -2.31
CA MET A 1 3.75 -12.20 -3.42
C MET A 1 2.54 -11.28 -3.32
N LEU A 2 2.08 -10.65 -4.40
CA LEU A 2 0.90 -9.77 -4.38
C LEU A 2 -0.27 -10.40 -5.13
N LEU A 3 -1.43 -10.48 -4.48
CA LEU A 3 -2.70 -10.79 -5.12
C LEU A 3 -3.19 -9.57 -5.91
N ARG A 4 -3.80 -9.84 -7.07
CA ARG A 4 -4.43 -8.81 -7.91
C ARG A 4 -5.86 -9.19 -8.24
N LEU A 5 -6.82 -8.46 -7.69
CA LEU A 5 -8.22 -8.57 -8.09
C LEU A 5 -8.44 -8.00 -9.51
N PRO A 6 -9.42 -8.54 -10.28
CA PRO A 6 -9.77 -7.99 -11.60
C PRO A 6 -10.16 -6.51 -11.55
N GLY A 7 -9.59 -5.71 -12.45
CA GLY A 7 -9.84 -4.26 -12.53
C GLY A 7 -9.06 -3.42 -11.51
N VAL A 8 -8.10 -4.00 -10.79
CA VAL A 8 -7.11 -3.25 -10.01
C VAL A 8 -5.82 -3.12 -10.82
N TYR A 9 -5.26 -1.91 -10.86
CA TYR A 9 -4.01 -1.63 -11.55
C TYR A 9 -2.90 -2.59 -11.08
N PRO A 10 -2.23 -3.33 -11.98
CA PRO A 10 -1.11 -4.18 -11.60
C PRO A 10 0.11 -3.32 -11.26
N PRO A 11 0.89 -3.67 -10.21
CA PRO A 11 2.19 -3.05 -9.98
C PRO A 11 3.10 -3.28 -11.18
N GLN A 12 3.54 -2.19 -11.81
CA GLN A 12 4.40 -2.19 -12.98
C GLN A 12 5.70 -1.41 -12.69
N ALA A 13 6.49 -1.15 -13.74
CA ALA A 13 7.79 -0.50 -13.62
C ALA A 13 7.74 0.83 -12.84
N ASP A 14 6.70 1.63 -13.05
CA ASP A 14 6.43 2.87 -12.31
C ASP A 14 6.26 2.65 -10.80
N THR A 15 5.47 1.64 -10.42
CA THR A 15 5.21 1.27 -9.02
C THR A 15 6.49 0.75 -8.37
N TRP A 16 7.28 -0.04 -9.10
CA TRP A 16 8.54 -0.58 -8.60
C TRP A 16 9.64 0.48 -8.50
N LEU A 17 9.63 1.49 -9.38
CA LEU A 17 10.49 2.66 -9.26
C LEU A 17 10.18 3.42 -7.96
N LEU A 18 8.90 3.71 -7.70
CA LEU A 18 8.48 4.35 -6.44
C LEU A 18 8.81 3.50 -5.22
N ALA A 19 8.64 2.17 -5.30
CA ALA A 19 9.00 1.27 -4.20
C ALA A 19 10.50 1.31 -3.87
N GLN A 20 11.37 1.41 -4.88
CA GLN A 20 12.82 1.54 -4.67
C GLN A 20 13.17 2.87 -4.00
N VAL A 21 12.58 3.98 -4.46
CA VAL A 21 12.78 5.29 -3.84
C VAL A 21 12.25 5.32 -2.40
N LEU A 22 11.10 4.67 -2.15
CA LEU A 22 10.53 4.54 -0.82
C LEU A 22 11.44 3.74 0.12
N ALA A 23 12.04 2.66 -0.37
CA ALA A 23 12.95 1.82 0.41
C ALA A 23 14.24 2.56 0.83
N SER A 24 14.65 3.61 0.11
CA SER A 24 15.80 4.44 0.49
C SER A 24 15.45 5.55 1.49
N GLN A 25 14.16 5.75 1.81
CA GLN A 25 13.75 6.74 2.81
C GLN A 25 13.99 6.24 4.22
N LYS A 26 14.42 7.13 5.11
CA LYS A 26 14.58 6.85 6.54
C LYS A 26 13.22 6.91 7.25
N LEU A 27 12.44 5.83 7.15
CA LEU A 27 11.22 5.65 7.91
C LEU A 27 11.51 4.94 9.24
N GLY A 28 10.66 5.17 10.23
CA GLY A 28 10.77 4.51 11.52
C GLY A 28 9.43 4.35 12.23
N PRO A 29 9.44 3.82 13.46
CA PRO A 29 8.20 3.52 14.21
C PRO A 29 7.29 4.72 14.47
N ARG A 30 7.82 5.96 14.39
CA ARG A 30 7.05 7.20 14.52
C ARG A 30 6.54 7.74 13.18
N SER A 31 7.02 7.22 12.05
CA SER A 31 6.59 7.65 10.71
C SER A 31 5.17 7.22 10.41
N ARG A 32 4.37 8.15 9.89
CA ARG A 32 2.99 7.93 9.46
C ARG A 32 2.92 8.18 7.96
N VAL A 33 2.59 7.14 7.19
CA VAL A 33 2.52 7.20 5.73
C VAL A 33 1.07 7.18 5.27
N LEU A 34 0.77 8.02 4.28
CA LEU A 34 -0.47 8.05 3.54
C LEU A 34 -0.20 7.55 2.12
N ASP A 35 -0.85 6.45 1.74
CA ASP A 35 -0.79 5.86 0.40
C ASP A 35 -2.09 6.17 -0.34
N LEU A 36 -2.03 7.11 -1.29
CA LEU A 36 -3.18 7.54 -2.10
C LEU A 36 -3.26 6.69 -3.37
N CYS A 37 -4.49 6.29 -3.74
CA CYS A 37 -4.73 5.38 -4.87
C CYS A 37 -3.99 4.05 -4.70
N THR A 38 -4.11 3.46 -3.51
CA THR A 38 -3.28 2.33 -3.06
C THR A 38 -3.34 1.09 -3.97
N GLY A 39 -4.42 0.90 -4.74
CA GLY A 39 -4.51 -0.17 -5.74
C GLY A 39 -4.41 -1.56 -5.11
N THR A 40 -3.26 -2.23 -5.28
CA THR A 40 -2.97 -3.54 -4.67
C THR A 40 -2.42 -3.43 -3.24
N GLY A 41 -1.99 -2.25 -2.82
CA GLY A 41 -1.28 -2.04 -1.56
C GLY A 41 0.24 -2.24 -1.65
N ALA A 42 0.82 -2.32 -2.85
CA ALA A 42 2.25 -2.57 -3.04
C ALA A 42 3.13 -1.55 -2.28
N LEU A 43 2.85 -0.25 -2.46
CA LEU A 43 3.60 0.82 -1.77
C LEU A 43 3.26 0.90 -0.28
N SER A 44 2.01 0.63 0.13
CA SER A 44 1.66 0.49 1.55
C SER A 44 2.48 -0.59 2.26
N LEU A 45 2.65 -1.76 1.65
CA LEU A 45 3.49 -2.83 2.18
C LEU A 45 4.97 -2.45 2.14
N GLY A 46 5.41 -1.78 1.07
CA GLY A 46 6.76 -1.23 0.95
C GLY A 46 7.10 -0.25 2.08
N ALA A 47 6.17 0.64 2.44
CA ALA A 47 6.34 1.60 3.53
C ALA A 47 6.51 0.89 4.89
N LEU A 48 5.71 -0.14 5.16
CA LEU A 48 5.85 -0.95 6.38
C LEU A 48 7.16 -1.74 6.38
N ALA A 49 7.59 -2.26 5.23
CA ALA A 49 8.87 -2.94 5.09
C ALA A 49 10.06 -1.99 5.30
N ALA A 50 9.94 -0.73 4.85
CA ALA A 50 10.91 0.34 5.09
C ALA A 50 10.89 0.88 6.53
N GLY A 51 10.00 0.38 7.40
CA GLY A 51 10.00 0.68 8.84
C GLY A 51 8.93 1.66 9.30
N ALA A 52 7.99 2.08 8.45
CA ALA A 52 6.89 2.95 8.87
C ALA A 52 6.07 2.32 10.00
N GLY A 53 5.81 3.08 11.06
CA GLY A 53 4.99 2.60 12.18
C GLY A 53 3.50 2.55 11.89
N ARG A 54 3.00 3.38 10.97
CA ARG A 54 1.59 3.40 10.57
C ARG A 54 1.42 3.75 9.10
N VAL A 55 0.57 2.98 8.42
CA VAL A 55 0.15 3.27 7.04
C VAL A 55 -1.37 3.42 6.99
N THR A 56 -1.84 4.50 6.38
CA THR A 56 -3.23 4.66 5.95
C THR A 56 -3.28 4.61 4.43
N ALA A 57 -4.06 3.68 3.91
CA ALA A 57 -4.23 3.47 2.49
C ALA A 57 -5.62 3.95 2.05
N VAL A 58 -5.66 4.77 1.01
CA VAL A 58 -6.87 5.40 0.50
C VAL A 58 -7.06 4.98 -0.94
N ASP A 59 -8.27 4.54 -1.28
CA ASP A 59 -8.64 4.33 -2.67
C ASP A 59 -10.14 4.59 -2.87
N LEU A 60 -10.52 5.10 -4.03
CA LEU A 60 -11.92 5.26 -4.43
C LEU A 60 -12.54 3.90 -4.77
N SER A 61 -11.79 3.02 -5.42
CA SER A 61 -12.23 1.70 -5.87
C SER A 61 -12.47 0.75 -4.69
N ARG A 62 -13.68 0.20 -4.61
CA ARG A 62 -14.01 -0.85 -3.63
C ARG A 62 -13.10 -2.07 -3.80
N ARG A 63 -12.78 -2.45 -5.04
CA ARG A 63 -11.90 -3.61 -5.34
C ARG A 63 -10.47 -3.34 -4.93
N ALA A 64 -9.93 -2.15 -5.18
CA ALA A 64 -8.59 -1.78 -4.72
C ALA A 64 -8.49 -1.85 -3.19
N ARG A 65 -9.45 -1.27 -2.46
CA ARG A 65 -9.48 -1.37 -1.00
C ARG A 65 -9.54 -2.81 -0.49
N LEU A 66 -10.36 -3.67 -1.10
CA LEU A 66 -10.39 -5.09 -0.74
C LEU A 66 -9.05 -5.77 -1.04
N ASN A 67 -8.46 -5.48 -2.19
CA ASN A 67 -7.18 -6.06 -2.60
C ASN A 67 -6.04 -5.67 -1.65
N THR A 68 -5.94 -4.39 -1.28
CA THR A 68 -4.98 -3.92 -0.25
C THR A 68 -5.17 -4.64 1.08
N ARG A 69 -6.42 -4.89 1.52
CA ARG A 69 -6.70 -5.65 2.76
C ARG A 69 -6.25 -7.11 2.66
N LEU A 70 -6.52 -7.77 1.54
CA LEU A 70 -6.08 -9.16 1.31
C LEU A 70 -4.56 -9.28 1.32
N ASN A 71 -3.87 -8.38 0.60
CA ASN A 71 -2.41 -8.36 0.58
C ASN A 71 -1.83 -8.02 1.97
N ALA A 72 -2.44 -7.10 2.72
CA ALA A 72 -2.04 -6.81 4.09
C ALA A 72 -2.15 -8.06 4.98
N ALA A 73 -3.29 -8.77 4.92
CA ALA A 73 -3.53 -9.99 5.69
C ALA A 73 -2.55 -11.10 5.32
N MET A 74 -2.30 -11.34 4.01
CA MET A 74 -1.33 -12.33 3.53
C MET A 74 0.09 -12.10 4.04
N HIS A 75 0.50 -10.83 4.22
CA HIS A 75 1.81 -10.48 4.75
C HIS A 75 1.81 -10.24 6.27
N ARG A 76 0.70 -10.54 6.96
CA ARG A 76 0.52 -10.33 8.41
C ARG A 76 0.83 -8.89 8.84
N ARG A 77 0.43 -7.92 8.00
CA ARG A 77 0.60 -6.49 8.23
C ARG A 77 -0.73 -5.81 8.51
N SER A 78 -0.72 -4.81 9.39
CA SER A 78 -1.89 -3.97 9.67
C SER A 78 -1.80 -2.68 8.86
N ILE A 79 -2.75 -2.47 7.96
CA ILE A 79 -2.89 -1.24 7.16
C ILE A 79 -4.31 -0.70 7.36
N ARG A 80 -4.43 0.60 7.69
CA ARG A 80 -5.75 1.25 7.79
C ARG A 80 -6.25 1.58 6.39
N VAL A 81 -7.20 0.81 5.87
CA VAL A 81 -7.75 1.02 4.52
C VAL A 81 -9.10 1.75 4.58
N VAL A 82 -9.15 2.93 3.97
CA VAL A 82 -10.33 3.82 3.95
C VAL A 82 -10.73 4.22 2.53
N ARG A 83 -11.99 4.64 2.36
CA ARG A 83 -12.51 5.17 1.10
C ARG A 83 -12.08 6.64 0.95
N ALA A 84 -11.72 7.05 -0.27
CA ALA A 84 -11.51 8.46 -0.61
C ALA A 84 -12.80 9.27 -0.40
N ALA A 85 -12.69 10.42 0.28
CA ALA A 85 -13.78 11.40 0.32
C ALA A 85 -13.91 12.05 -1.07
N THR A 86 -15.14 12.25 -1.50
CA THR A 86 -15.50 13.02 -2.71
C THR A 86 -15.62 14.48 -2.36
#